data_AF-A0A955ESN8-F1
#
_entry.id   AF-A0A955ESN8-F1
#
_cell.length_a   1.000
_cell.length_b   1.000
_cell.length_c   1.000
_cell.angle_alpha   90.00
_cell.angle_beta   90.00
_cell.angle_gamma   90.00
#
_symmetry.space_group_name_H-M   'P 1'
#
loop_
_entity.id
_entity.type
_entity.pdbx_description
1 polymer ?
#
loop_
_entity_poly.entity_id
_entity_poly.type
_entity_poly.pdbx_seq_one_letter_code
_entity_poly.pdbx_strand_id
1 'polypeptide(L)'
;ADGETNIHGALKAALGLHEKPSLEATLEDIPDTVYFLTDGSPTEGEITSTPELLGWFEDINRFGKVKLNVIAFGSLGVDLTFLRALAQVGGGDFIHVPEER
;
A
#
# COMPACT_ATOMS: atom_id res chain seq x y z
N ALA A 1 3.35 -19.86 0.37
CA ALA A 1 2.97 -18.64 1.09
C ALA A 1 1.69 -18.95 1.83
N ASP A 2 1.59 -18.58 3.11
CA ASP A 2 0.51 -19.00 4.01
C ASP A 2 -0.84 -18.28 3.76
N GLY A 3 -1.09 -17.78 2.55
CA GLY A 3 -2.35 -17.16 2.12
C GLY A 3 -2.67 -15.81 2.75
N GLU A 4 -1.88 -15.35 3.70
CA GLU A 4 -2.03 -14.08 4.41
C GLU A 4 -1.36 -12.92 3.65
N THR A 5 -2.02 -11.75 3.64
CA THR A 5 -1.58 -10.56 2.90
C THR A 5 -1.58 -9.35 3.84
N ASN A 6 -0.39 -8.82 4.16
CA ASN A 6 -0.21 -7.67 5.05
C ASN A 6 0.17 -6.40 4.28
N ILE A 7 -0.83 -5.74 3.67
CA ILE A 7 -0.63 -4.52 2.87
C ILE A 7 -0.14 -3.36 3.74
N HIS A 8 -0.73 -3.17 4.93
CA HIS A 8 -0.35 -2.08 5.82
C HIS A 8 1.12 -2.16 6.23
N GLY A 9 1.58 -3.33 6.68
CA GLY A 9 2.98 -3.55 7.05
C GLY A 9 3.95 -3.33 5.89
N ALA A 10 3.59 -3.80 4.69
CA ALA A 10 4.39 -3.60 3.49
C ALA A 10 4.53 -2.12 3.11
N LEU A 11 3.44 -1.34 3.17
CA LEU A 11 3.48 0.09 2.89
C LEU A 11 4.21 0.87 3.99
N LYS A 12 3.96 0.55 5.26
CA LYS A 12 4.67 1.14 6.42
C LYS A 12 6.17 0.97 6.27
N ALA A 13 6.60 -0.21 5.81
CA ALA A 13 8.00 -0.50 5.51
C ALA A 13 8.55 0.31 4.34
N ALA A 14 7.81 0.36 3.23
CA ALA A 14 8.21 1.14 2.05
C ALA A 14 8.35 2.64 2.35
N LEU A 15 7.59 3.15 3.31
CA LEU A 15 7.62 4.55 3.76
C LEU A 15 8.65 4.82 4.87
N GLY A 16 9.45 3.82 5.26
CA GLY A 16 10.47 3.98 6.31
C GLY A 16 9.93 4.12 7.74
N LEU A 17 8.64 3.82 7.97
CA LEU A 17 7.96 4.02 9.26
C LEU A 17 8.18 2.86 10.25
N HIS A 18 9.40 2.33 10.30
CA HIS A 18 9.76 1.21 11.17
C HIS A 18 9.99 1.65 12.63
N GLU A 19 9.82 0.71 13.57
CA GLU A 19 9.62 0.92 15.03
C GLU A 19 10.74 1.60 15.83
N LYS A 20 11.85 2.03 15.22
CA LYS A 20 12.89 2.77 15.94
C LYS A 20 12.70 4.27 15.71
N PRO A 21 12.14 5.03 16.66
CA PRO A 21 12.27 6.48 16.63
C PRO A 21 13.75 6.81 16.86
N SER A 22 14.52 6.98 15.78
CA SER A 22 15.79 7.68 15.88
C SER A 22 15.48 9.17 16.01
N LEU A 23 16.26 9.88 16.82
CA LEU A 23 16.31 11.35 16.81
C LEU A 23 16.73 11.89 15.42
N GLU A 24 17.11 10.99 14.51
CA GLU A 24 17.47 11.17 13.11
C GLU A 24 16.41 10.57 12.17
N ALA A 25 15.13 10.47 12.56
CA ALA A 25 14.06 10.19 11.61
C ALA A 25 13.91 11.42 10.69
N THR A 26 14.91 11.65 9.85
CA THR A 26 14.89 12.63 8.81
C THR A 26 13.86 12.16 7.80
N LEU A 27 12.97 13.06 7.39
CA LEU A 27 12.06 12.85 6.26
C LEU A 27 12.81 12.61 4.93
N GLU A 28 14.14 12.51 4.95
CA GLU A 28 15.03 12.37 3.79
C GLU A 28 14.93 11.00 3.10
N ASP A 29 14.38 9.98 3.77
CA ASP A 29 14.30 8.60 3.23
C ASP A 29 12.91 8.17 2.75
N ILE A 30 11.88 9.05 2.80
CA ILE A 30 10.57 8.71 2.20
C ILE A 30 10.72 8.71 0.68
N PRO A 31 10.41 7.60 -0.02
CA PRO A 31 10.57 7.54 -1.47
C PRO A 31 9.54 8.45 -2.17
N ASP A 32 9.96 9.11 -3.24
CA ASP A 32 9.05 9.90 -4.08
C ASP A 32 8.00 9.03 -4.80
N THR A 33 8.29 7.75 -5.03
CA THR A 33 7.42 6.83 -5.77
C THR A 33 7.55 5.40 -5.27
N VAL A 34 6.41 4.72 -5.10
CA VAL A 34 6.31 3.30 -4.73
C VAL A 34 5.53 2.56 -5.80
N TYR A 35 6.01 1.37 -6.17
CA TYR A 35 5.26 0.40 -6.97
C TYR A 35 4.88 -0.78 -6.08
N PHE A 36 3.59 -0.92 -5.82
CA PHE A 36 3.06 -1.95 -4.94
C PHE A 36 2.40 -3.07 -5.75
N LEU A 37 2.87 -4.30 -5.55
CA LEU A 37 2.41 -5.49 -6.24
C LEU A 37 1.62 -6.37 -5.26
N THR A 38 0.41 -6.77 -5.62
CA THR A 38 -0.38 -7.71 -4.81
C THR A 38 -1.29 -8.58 -5.67
N ASP A 39 -1.51 -9.82 -5.24
CA ASP A 39 -2.50 -10.77 -5.75
C ASP A 39 -3.63 -11.03 -4.74
N GLY A 40 -3.68 -10.25 -3.66
CA GLY A 40 -4.61 -10.44 -2.55
C GLY A 40 -5.13 -9.16 -1.91
N SER A 41 -6.19 -9.32 -1.12
CA SER A 41 -6.77 -8.30 -0.24
C SER A 41 -6.11 -8.36 1.14
N PRO A 42 -6.08 -7.27 1.94
CA PRO A 42 -5.43 -7.29 3.25
C PRO A 42 -6.14 -8.25 4.21
N THR A 43 -5.42 -9.25 4.71
CA THR A 43 -5.94 -10.28 5.63
C THR A 43 -5.15 -10.40 6.93
N GLU A 44 -3.97 -9.77 7.00
CA GLU A 44 -3.01 -9.90 8.10
C GLU A 44 -2.45 -8.52 8.48
N GLY A 45 -2.03 -8.35 9.74
CA GLY A 45 -1.35 -7.15 10.24
C GLY A 45 -2.22 -6.21 11.09
N GLU A 46 -1.63 -5.07 11.49
CA GLU A 46 -2.26 -4.10 12.41
C GLU A 46 -3.55 -3.48 11.83
N ILE A 47 -3.57 -3.22 10.52
CA ILE A 47 -4.71 -2.65 9.79
C ILE A 47 -5.07 -3.58 8.63
N THR A 48 -6.21 -4.24 8.74
CA THR A 48 -6.78 -5.09 7.68
C THR A 48 -8.06 -4.50 7.06
N SER A 49 -8.67 -3.53 7.74
CA SER A 49 -9.85 -2.81 7.26
C SER A 49 -9.49 -1.91 6.07
N THR A 50 -10.13 -2.11 4.92
CA THR A 50 -9.82 -1.35 3.70
C THR A 50 -10.08 0.16 3.84
N PRO A 51 -11.17 0.65 4.47
CA PRO A 51 -11.36 2.09 4.69
C PRO A 51 -10.34 2.68 5.66
N GLU A 52 -9.93 1.92 6.68
CA GLU A 52 -8.94 2.36 7.66
C GLU A 52 -7.55 2.48 7.02
N LEU A 53 -7.18 1.52 6.16
CA LEU A 53 -5.92 1.56 5.41
C LEU A 53 -5.88 2.76 4.44
N LEU A 54 -6.99 3.05 3.76
CA LEU A 54 -7.11 4.24 2.91
C LEU A 54 -6.92 5.53 3.71
N GLY A 55 -7.60 5.69 4.85
CA GLY A 55 -7.47 6.87 5.70
C GLY A 55 -6.06 7.03 6.27
N TRP A 56 -5.46 5.93 6.75
CA TRP A 56 -4.08 5.92 7.23
C TRP A 56 -3.09 6.36 6.14
N PHE A 57 -3.22 5.82 4.93
CA PHE A 57 -2.32 6.17 3.83
C PHE A 57 -2.55 7.61 3.36
N GLU A 58 -3.79 8.09 3.34
CA GLU A 58 -4.11 9.49 3.00
C GLU A 58 -3.46 10.48 3.98
N ASP A 59 -3.54 10.18 5.29
CA ASP A 59 -2.96 11.01 6.33
C ASP A 59 -1.44 11.13 6.22
N ILE A 60 -0.76 10.01 5.93
CA ILE A 60 0.70 10.03 5.68
C ILE A 60 1.01 10.78 4.39
N ASN A 61 0.28 10.47 3.31
CA ASN A 61 0.57 11.01 1.99
C ASN A 61 0.26 12.50 1.86
N ARG A 62 -0.55 13.05 2.78
CA ARG A 62 -0.77 14.49 2.92
C ARG A 62 0.56 15.27 2.97
N PHE A 63 1.57 14.73 3.65
CA PHE A 63 2.90 15.33 3.77
C PHE A 63 3.97 14.60 2.97
N GLY A 64 3.90 13.27 2.88
CA GLY A 64 4.91 12.46 2.18
C GLY A 64 4.94 12.65 0.67
N LYS A 65 3.81 13.03 0.03
CA LYS A 65 3.69 13.25 -1.42
C LYS A 65 4.22 12.08 -2.28
N VAL A 66 4.15 10.87 -1.76
CA VAL A 66 4.58 9.63 -2.40
C VAL A 66 3.61 9.29 -3.53
N LYS A 67 4.13 9.09 -4.74
CA LYS A 67 3.37 8.52 -5.84
C LYS A 67 3.23 7.00 -5.66
N LEU A 68 2.06 6.51 -5.26
CA LEU A 68 1.81 5.06 -5.10
C LEU A 68 1.13 4.48 -6.35
N ASN A 69 1.89 3.72 -7.15
CA ASN A 69 1.33 2.91 -8.23
C ASN A 69 0.99 1.52 -7.69
N VAL A 70 -0.21 1.02 -8.00
CA VAL A 70 -0.68 -0.29 -7.54
C VAL A 70 -0.90 -1.20 -8.73
N ILE A 71 -0.30 -2.38 -8.69
CA ILE A 71 -0.42 -3.41 -9.72
C ILE A 71 -1.06 -4.64 -9.05
N ALA A 72 -2.30 -4.91 -9.42
CA ALA A 72 -3.06 -6.06 -8.96
C ALA A 72 -2.92 -7.24 -9.95
N PHE A 73 -2.55 -8.41 -9.46
CA PHE A 73 -2.58 -9.66 -10.22
C PHE A 73 -3.81 -10.49 -9.88
N GLY A 74 -4.40 -11.12 -10.90
CA GLY A 74 -5.55 -11.99 -10.72
C GLY A 74 -6.83 -11.22 -10.37
N SER A 75 -7.95 -11.95 -10.26
CA SER A 75 -9.27 -11.35 -9.98
C SER A 75 -10.00 -12.02 -8.83
N LEU A 76 -9.56 -13.20 -8.38
CA LEU A 76 -10.22 -13.97 -7.34
C LEU A 76 -9.64 -13.59 -5.97
N GLY A 77 -10.47 -13.15 -5.04
CA GLY A 77 -10.03 -12.78 -3.69
C GLY A 77 -9.37 -11.40 -3.57
N VAL A 78 -9.39 -10.60 -4.64
CA VAL A 78 -8.81 -9.26 -4.70
C VAL A 78 -9.88 -8.19 -4.72
N ASP A 79 -9.86 -7.27 -3.75
CA ASP A 79 -10.68 -6.06 -3.77
C ASP A 79 -10.04 -5.02 -4.70
N LEU A 80 -10.35 -5.15 -6.00
CA LEU A 80 -9.87 -4.23 -7.04
C LEU A 80 -10.38 -2.79 -6.85
N THR A 81 -11.50 -2.59 -6.15
CA THR A 81 -12.04 -1.26 -5.87
C THR A 81 -11.18 -0.55 -4.84
N PHE A 82 -10.86 -1.25 -3.76
CA PHE A 82 -9.93 -0.77 -2.74
C PHE A 82 -8.54 -0.49 -3.34
N LEU A 83 -7.96 -1.42 -4.10
CA LEU A 83 -6.60 -1.23 -4.65
C LEU A 83 -6.51 -0.05 -5.62
N ARG A 84 -7.57 0.19 -6.39
CA ARG A 84 -7.68 1.38 -7.23
C ARG A 84 -7.76 2.65 -6.39
N ALA A 85 -8.60 2.66 -5.34
CA ALA A 85 -8.71 3.80 -4.44
C ALA A 85 -7.38 4.09 -3.73
N LEU A 86 -6.64 3.05 -3.34
CA LEU A 86 -5.34 3.18 -2.69
C LEU A 86 -4.30 3.87 -3.61
N ALA A 87 -4.24 3.47 -4.89
CA ALA A 87 -3.42 4.17 -5.89
C ALA A 87 -3.82 5.64 -6.04
N GLN A 88 -5.12 5.94 -6.05
CA GLN A 88 -5.64 7.29 -6.19
C GLN A 88 -5.28 8.20 -5.01
N VAL A 89 -5.40 7.70 -3.78
CA VAL A 89 -4.96 8.41 -2.57
C VAL A 89 -3.44 8.70 -2.63
N GLY A 90 -2.70 7.78 -3.25
CA GLY A 90 -1.28 7.96 -3.56
C GLY A 90 -0.97 8.84 -4.76
N GLY A 91 -1.94 9.40 -5.47
CA GLY A 91 -1.69 10.15 -6.70
C GLY A 91 -1.01 9.33 -7.82
N GLY A 92 -1.08 8.01 -7.75
CA GLY A 92 -0.48 7.10 -8.72
C GLY A 92 -1.50 6.36 -9.57
N ASP A 93 -0.98 5.41 -10.35
CA ASP A 93 -1.75 4.68 -11.35
C ASP A 93 -2.11 3.27 -10.84
N PHE A 94 -3.31 2.81 -11.17
CA PHE A 94 -3.75 1.44 -10.90
C PHE A 94 -3.72 0.60 -12.18
N ILE A 95 -2.98 -0.50 -12.14
CA ILE A 95 -2.89 -1.49 -13.22
C ILE A 95 -3.47 -2.80 -12.71
N HIS A 96 -4.35 -3.42 -13.49
CA HIS A 96 -4.86 -4.76 -13.24
C HIS A 96 -4.35 -5.71 -14.31
N VAL A 97 -3.67 -6.76 -13.87
CA VAL A 97 -3.19 -7.85 -14.72
C VAL A 97 -4.05 -9.09 -14.44
N PRO A 98 -5.05 -9.38 -15.28
CA PRO A 98 -5.90 -10.55 -15.10
C PRO A 98 -5.10 -11.84 -15.36
N GLU A 99 -5.52 -12.96 -14.74
CA GLU A 99 -5.00 -14.29 -15.10
C GLU A 99 -5.37 -14.62 -16.55
N GLU A 100 -4.40 -15.12 -17.33
CA GLU A 100 -4.71 -15.72 -18.63
C GLU A 100 -5.58 -16.96 -18.41
N ARG A 101 -6.70 -17.04 -19.14
CA ARG A 101 -7.62 -18.18 -19.12
C ARG A 101 -7.08 -19.34 -19.94
#